data_AF-A0AAJ4JP17-F1
#
_entry.id   AF-A0AAJ4JP17-F1
#
_cell.length_a   1.000
_cell.length_b   1.000
_cell.length_c   1.000
_cell.angle_alpha   90.00
_cell.angle_beta   90.00
_cell.angle_gamma   90.00
#
_symmetry.space_group_name_H-M   'P 1'
#
loop_
_entity.id
_entity.type
_entity.pdbx_description
1 polymer ?
#
loop_
_entity_poly.entity_id
_entity_poly.type
_entity_poly.pdbx_seq_one_letter_code
_entity_poly.pdbx_strand_id
1 'polypeptide(L)'
;MRKLFFILCLFMFLVGCSNEQEEAETAKKNKSQENSSFQEQLENLMDENEFKYEEIIDLDIIDDYIYSVTVNFNGGLDLAIIKNNNGTLKWIAGSGDATILQYEDSRYVYLIKPDDPEVKQVNVFDVPVKSVTYYHQQTESYTREIKYWIAYTEKEPAPSVVEYIK
;
A
#
# COMPACT_ATOMS: atom_id res chain seq x y z
N MET A 1 -15.33 13.78 74.70
CA MET A 1 -15.18 13.03 73.43
C MET A 1 -16.42 13.29 72.58
N ARG A 2 -16.36 14.27 71.66
CA ARG A 2 -16.29 14.09 70.19
C ARG A 2 -17.49 13.29 69.66
N LYS A 3 -18.63 13.95 69.36
CA LYS A 3 -18.99 14.68 68.12
C LYS A 3 -18.96 13.79 66.87
N LEU A 4 -20.12 13.55 66.26
CA LEU A 4 -20.24 13.49 64.81
C LEU A 4 -21.59 14.08 64.37
N PHE A 5 -21.48 15.20 63.66
CA PHE A 5 -22.54 15.86 62.89
C PHE A 5 -22.81 15.03 61.63
N PHE A 6 -24.07 14.82 61.27
CA PHE A 6 -24.45 14.44 59.90
C PHE A 6 -24.94 15.70 59.17
N ILE A 7 -24.02 16.33 58.45
CA ILE A 7 -24.29 17.34 57.43
C ILE A 7 -24.45 16.57 56.11
N LEU A 8 -25.65 16.58 55.54
CA LEU A 8 -25.92 16.04 54.22
C LEU A 8 -25.47 17.10 53.18
N CYS A 9 -24.28 16.92 52.63
CA CYS A 9 -23.75 17.74 51.55
C CYS A 9 -24.45 17.44 50.23
N LEU A 10 -24.91 18.53 49.61
CA LEU A 10 -25.01 18.79 48.17
C LEU A 10 -23.94 18.04 47.36
N PHE A 11 -24.30 17.32 46.29
CA PHE A 11 -23.52 17.17 45.03
C PHE A 11 -24.25 16.24 44.04
N MET A 12 -25.01 16.82 43.11
CA MET A 12 -25.21 16.26 41.76
C MET A 12 -25.38 17.43 40.77
N PHE A 13 -24.25 18.03 40.41
CA PHE A 13 -24.02 18.61 39.10
C PHE A 13 -22.75 17.94 38.59
N LEU A 14 -22.70 17.60 37.30
CA LEU A 14 -21.72 16.81 36.50
C LEU A 14 -22.47 15.58 35.94
N VAL A 15 -22.71 15.40 34.64
CA VAL A 15 -21.93 15.78 33.45
C VAL A 15 -22.88 15.97 32.27
N GLY A 16 -22.79 17.11 31.59
CA GLY A 16 -23.45 17.37 30.31
C GLY A 16 -22.52 18.26 29.46
N CYS A 17 -21.37 17.71 29.07
CA CYS A 17 -20.52 18.25 28.01
C CYS A 17 -20.68 17.27 26.83
N SER A 18 -21.55 17.61 25.89
CA SER A 18 -21.21 18.24 24.59
C SER A 18 -20.46 17.27 23.67
N ASN A 19 -21.20 16.77 22.69
CA ASN A 19 -20.76 15.89 21.62
C ASN A 19 -20.09 16.72 20.51
N GLU A 20 -18.95 17.35 20.80
CA GLU A 20 -18.20 18.20 19.86
C GLU A 20 -16.80 17.63 19.51
N GLN A 21 -16.43 16.47 20.03
CA GLN A 21 -15.11 15.88 19.80
C GLN A 21 -14.99 15.06 18.52
N GLU A 22 -16.08 14.51 18.00
CA GLU A 22 -16.03 13.59 16.85
C GLU A 22 -15.83 14.32 15.51
N GLU A 23 -16.37 15.53 15.36
CA GLU A 23 -16.21 16.35 14.15
C GLU A 23 -14.84 17.05 14.07
N ALA A 24 -14.21 17.35 15.21
CA ALA A 24 -12.92 18.02 15.26
C ALA A 24 -11.75 17.11 14.85
N GLU A 25 -11.84 15.80 15.13
CA GLU A 25 -10.83 14.82 14.73
C GLU A 25 -10.89 14.50 13.24
N THR A 26 -12.10 14.34 12.67
CA THR A 26 -12.29 14.14 11.23
C THR A 26 -11.91 15.37 10.41
N ALA A 27 -12.25 16.58 10.88
CA ALA A 27 -11.86 17.82 10.21
C ALA A 27 -10.34 18.09 10.25
N LYS A 28 -9.65 17.69 11.33
CA LYS A 28 -8.17 17.79 11.42
C LYS A 28 -7.48 16.79 10.50
N LYS A 29 -7.98 15.54 10.41
CA LYS A 29 -7.40 14.51 9.52
C LYS A 29 -7.50 14.90 8.05
N ASN A 30 -8.63 15.46 7.63
CA ASN A 30 -8.82 15.95 6.25
C ASN A 30 -7.94 17.16 5.93
N LYS A 31 -7.68 18.04 6.91
CA LYS A 31 -6.84 19.24 6.70
C LYS A 31 -5.33 18.96 6.71
N SER A 32 -4.88 17.89 7.37
CA SER A 32 -3.47 17.48 7.29
C SER A 32 -3.14 16.79 5.97
N GLN A 33 -4.11 16.12 5.36
CA GLN A 33 -3.94 15.46 4.06
C GLN A 33 -3.81 16.46 2.90
N GLU A 34 -4.38 17.67 3.02
CA GLU A 34 -4.31 18.72 2.00
C GLU A 34 -2.90 19.35 1.84
N ASN A 35 -1.98 19.16 2.80
CA ASN A 35 -0.65 19.79 2.79
C ASN A 35 0.54 18.80 2.80
N SER A 36 0.30 17.48 2.85
CA SER A 36 1.35 16.47 2.82
C SER A 36 1.73 16.08 1.38
N SER A 37 2.98 15.69 1.17
CA SER A 37 3.45 15.25 -0.15
C SER A 37 2.77 13.95 -0.59
N PHE A 38 2.72 13.66 -1.90
CA PHE A 38 2.15 12.39 -2.39
C PHE A 38 2.82 11.17 -1.75
N GLN A 39 4.15 11.19 -1.62
CA GLN A 39 4.90 10.10 -0.98
C GLN A 39 4.49 9.93 0.48
N GLU A 40 4.40 11.03 1.24
CA GLU A 40 3.95 10.98 2.64
C GLU A 40 2.50 10.49 2.76
N GLN A 41 1.60 10.87 1.84
CA GLN A 41 0.24 10.34 1.82
C GLN A 41 0.20 8.84 1.55
N LEU A 42 1.04 8.37 0.64
CA LEU A 42 1.17 6.96 0.29
C LEU A 42 1.71 6.13 1.46
N GLU A 43 2.80 6.59 2.09
CA GLU A 43 3.44 5.93 3.24
C GLU A 43 2.46 5.85 4.43
N ASN A 44 1.78 6.97 4.75
CA ASN A 44 0.75 6.97 5.79
C ASN A 44 -0.39 6.00 5.48
N LEU A 45 -0.84 5.93 4.22
CA LEU A 45 -1.90 5.00 3.83
C LEU A 45 -1.46 3.54 3.98
N MET A 46 -0.21 3.21 3.64
CA MET A 46 0.34 1.86 3.83
C MET A 46 0.41 1.51 5.32
N ASP A 47 0.87 2.44 6.16
CA ASP A 47 0.95 2.26 7.61
C ASP A 47 -0.43 2.07 8.27
N GLU A 48 -1.42 2.89 7.88
CA GLU A 48 -2.80 2.78 8.35
C GLU A 48 -3.44 1.42 8.03
N ASN A 49 -2.99 0.76 6.96
CA ASN A 49 -3.45 -0.56 6.55
C ASN A 49 -2.51 -1.69 7.00
N GLU A 50 -1.59 -1.39 7.91
CA GLU A 50 -0.62 -2.33 8.49
C GLU A 50 0.24 -3.07 7.45
N PHE A 51 0.38 -2.51 6.23
CA PHE A 51 1.15 -3.12 5.15
C PHE A 51 2.64 -3.02 5.46
N LYS A 52 3.32 -4.17 5.60
CA LYS A 52 4.72 -4.23 6.05
C LYS A 52 5.66 -4.34 4.86
N TYR A 53 6.50 -3.33 4.68
CA TYR A 53 7.49 -3.28 3.62
C TYR A 53 8.75 -2.58 4.12
N GLU A 54 9.86 -2.83 3.43
CA GLU A 54 11.12 -2.13 3.64
C GLU A 54 11.21 -0.90 2.73
N GLU A 55 10.93 -1.08 1.43
CA GLU A 55 11.07 -0.01 0.44
C GLU A 55 10.06 -0.17 -0.71
N ILE A 56 9.55 0.95 -1.22
CA ILE A 56 8.76 1.00 -2.46
C ILE A 56 9.74 1.12 -3.63
N ILE A 57 9.74 0.12 -4.52
CA ILE A 57 10.73 0.03 -5.60
C ILE A 57 10.15 0.31 -6.99
N ASP A 58 8.82 0.27 -7.13
CA ASP A 58 8.15 0.66 -8.37
C ASP A 58 6.73 1.17 -8.07
N LEU A 59 6.32 2.17 -8.84
CA LEU A 59 4.97 2.75 -8.80
C LEU A 59 4.52 2.99 -10.24
N ASP A 60 3.39 2.41 -10.62
CA ASP A 60 2.74 2.70 -11.89
C ASP A 60 1.31 3.19 -11.66
N ILE A 61 0.88 4.14 -12.49
CA ILE A 61 -0.48 4.64 -12.50
C ILE A 61 -1.15 4.12 -13.77
N ILE A 62 -2.18 3.30 -13.62
CA ILE A 62 -3.00 2.76 -14.71
C ILE A 62 -4.46 3.03 -14.39
N ASP A 63 -5.14 3.76 -15.28
CA ASP A 63 -6.48 4.29 -15.05
C ASP A 63 -6.50 5.12 -13.73
N ASP A 64 -7.48 4.89 -12.86
CA ASP A 64 -7.57 5.56 -11.55
C ASP A 64 -6.81 4.82 -10.43
N TYR A 65 -5.93 3.87 -10.77
CA TYR A 65 -5.24 3.01 -9.81
C TYR A 65 -3.73 3.21 -9.83
N ILE A 66 -3.14 3.22 -8.64
CA ILE A 66 -1.70 3.17 -8.40
C ILE A 66 -1.37 1.73 -7.97
N TYR A 67 -0.43 1.12 -8.65
CA TYR A 67 0.13 -0.20 -8.32
C TYR A 67 1.51 0.02 -7.75
N SER A 68 1.72 -0.47 -6.53
CA SER A 68 3.00 -0.41 -5.84
C SER A 68 3.61 -1.78 -5.76
N VAL A 69 4.89 -1.85 -6.12
CA VAL A 69 5.75 -3.01 -5.87
C VAL A 69 6.72 -2.61 -4.76
N THR A 70 6.71 -3.37 -3.68
CA THR A 70 7.59 -3.12 -2.53
C THR A 70 8.50 -4.30 -2.27
N VAL A 71 9.70 -4.04 -1.77
CA VAL A 71 10.54 -5.08 -1.16
C VAL A 71 10.11 -5.27 0.28
N ASN A 72 9.84 -6.51 0.67
CA ASN A 72 9.51 -6.85 2.05
C ASN A 72 10.78 -7.17 2.86
N PHE A 73 10.66 -7.23 4.19
CA PHE A 73 11.80 -7.46 5.09
C PHE A 73 12.52 -8.82 4.91
N ASN A 74 11.93 -9.75 4.16
CA ASN A 74 12.56 -11.02 3.78
C ASN A 74 13.21 -10.97 2.39
N GLY A 75 13.19 -9.80 1.73
CA GLY A 75 13.66 -9.59 0.37
C GLY A 75 12.72 -10.17 -0.71
N GLY A 76 11.47 -10.47 -0.36
CA GLY A 76 10.40 -10.78 -1.33
C GLY A 76 9.82 -9.52 -1.95
N LEU A 77 8.96 -9.70 -2.95
CA LEU A 77 8.20 -8.61 -3.57
C LEU A 77 6.75 -8.72 -3.14
N ASP A 78 6.20 -7.61 -2.67
CA ASP A 78 4.81 -7.48 -2.28
C ASP A 78 4.11 -6.47 -3.20
N LEU A 79 2.80 -6.62 -3.33
CA LEU A 79 1.96 -5.78 -4.18
C LEU A 79 0.93 -5.03 -3.35
N ALA A 80 0.73 -3.76 -3.69
CA ALA A 80 -0.41 -2.98 -3.20
C ALA A 80 -1.12 -2.28 -4.36
N ILE A 81 -2.45 -2.20 -4.25
CA ILE A 81 -3.35 -1.49 -5.17
C ILE A 81 -4.00 -0.37 -4.38
N ILE A 82 -3.92 0.84 -4.92
CA ILE A 82 -4.43 2.06 -4.32
C ILE A 82 -5.25 2.78 -5.38
N LYS A 83 -6.42 3.29 -5.02
CA LYS A 83 -7.24 4.10 -5.93
C LYS A 83 -6.98 5.57 -5.68
N ASN A 84 -6.75 6.33 -6.75
CA ASN A 84 -6.65 7.77 -6.72
C ASN A 84 -8.00 8.39 -7.12
N ASN A 85 -8.74 8.89 -6.13
CA ASN A 85 -10.00 9.60 -6.37
C ASN A 85 -9.74 11.11 -6.33
N ASN A 86 -9.40 11.71 -7.48
CA ASN A 86 -9.17 13.15 -7.60
C ASN A 86 -8.15 13.72 -6.59
N GLY A 87 -7.06 13.00 -6.37
CA GLY A 87 -5.99 13.40 -5.44
C GLY A 87 -6.15 12.81 -4.03
N THR A 88 -7.27 12.16 -3.71
CA THR A 88 -7.42 11.40 -2.45
C THR A 88 -7.06 9.94 -2.68
N LEU A 89 -6.03 9.46 -1.98
CA LEU A 89 -5.62 8.06 -2.01
C LEU A 89 -6.54 7.21 -1.14
N LYS A 90 -7.00 6.07 -1.67
CA LYS A 90 -7.81 5.08 -0.98
C LYS A 90 -7.15 3.71 -1.12
N TRP A 91 -6.95 3.03 0.00
CA TRP A 91 -6.46 1.65 0.00
C TRP A 91 -7.48 0.70 -0.65
N ILE A 92 -7.01 -0.17 -1.53
CA ILE A 92 -7.85 -1.17 -2.20
C ILE A 92 -7.44 -2.57 -1.77
N ALA A 93 -6.17 -2.92 -1.93
CA ALA A 93 -5.65 -4.23 -1.53
C ALA A 93 -4.14 -4.17 -1.31
N GLY A 94 -3.63 -5.08 -0.50
CA GLY A 94 -2.21 -5.39 -0.45
C GLY A 94 -2.02 -6.86 -0.11
N SER A 95 -1.01 -7.49 -0.71
CA SER A 95 -0.68 -8.88 -0.45
C SER A 95 0.81 -9.10 -0.42
N GLY A 96 1.26 -9.77 0.64
CA GLY A 96 2.60 -10.36 0.70
C GLY A 96 2.71 -11.53 -0.27
N ASP A 97 3.86 -11.64 -0.95
CA ASP A 97 4.20 -12.75 -1.86
C ASP A 97 3.20 -13.02 -3.01
N ALA A 98 2.33 -12.07 -3.34
CA ALA A 98 1.39 -12.22 -4.44
C ALA A 98 2.10 -12.10 -5.78
N THR A 99 1.95 -13.12 -6.62
CA THR A 99 2.39 -13.07 -8.01
C THR A 99 1.38 -12.34 -8.88
N ILE A 100 0.09 -12.55 -8.63
CA ILE A 100 -1.03 -11.88 -9.31
C ILE A 100 -1.94 -11.27 -8.24
N LEU A 101 -2.38 -10.04 -8.46
CA LEU A 101 -3.35 -9.36 -7.60
C LEU A 101 -4.38 -8.61 -8.45
N GLN A 102 -5.63 -8.68 -8.04
CA GLN A 102 -6.74 -7.92 -8.63
C GLN A 102 -7.78 -7.67 -7.55
N TYR A 103 -8.37 -6.48 -7.56
CA TYR A 103 -9.43 -6.16 -6.61
C TYR A 103 -10.36 -5.07 -7.18
N GLU A 104 -11.65 -5.13 -6.83
CA GLU A 104 -12.70 -4.26 -7.41
C GLU A 104 -12.62 -4.27 -8.96
N ASP A 105 -12.62 -3.09 -9.57
CA ASP A 105 -12.53 -2.88 -11.02
C ASP A 105 -11.08 -2.61 -11.49
N SER A 106 -10.07 -2.92 -10.65
CA SER A 106 -8.67 -2.76 -11.03
C SER A 106 -8.28 -3.73 -12.15
N ARG A 107 -7.23 -3.39 -12.88
CA ARG A 107 -6.50 -4.35 -13.72
C ARG A 107 -5.95 -5.47 -12.84
N TYR A 108 -5.78 -6.65 -13.43
CA TYR A 108 -4.89 -7.65 -12.88
C TYR A 108 -3.46 -7.16 -13.01
N VAL A 109 -2.76 -7.02 -11.89
CA VAL A 109 -1.31 -6.84 -11.87
C VAL A 109 -0.66 -8.23 -11.76
N TYR A 110 0.33 -8.49 -12.61
CA TYR A 110 1.08 -9.75 -12.62
C TYR A 110 2.58 -9.46 -12.57
N LEU A 111 3.21 -9.85 -11.47
CA LEU A 111 4.66 -9.85 -11.30
C LEU A 111 5.26 -11.15 -11.84
N ILE A 112 6.22 -11.04 -12.75
CA ILE A 112 6.83 -12.18 -13.42
C ILE A 112 8.33 -12.13 -13.16
N LYS A 113 8.83 -13.18 -12.51
CA LYS A 113 10.26 -13.36 -12.25
C LYS A 113 10.71 -14.69 -12.86
N PRO A 114 11.22 -14.69 -14.10
CA PRO A 114 11.77 -15.89 -14.72
C PRO A 114 12.97 -16.40 -13.91
N ASP A 115 13.09 -17.72 -13.79
CA ASP A 115 14.29 -18.36 -13.22
C ASP A 115 15.50 -18.29 -14.16
N ASP A 116 15.24 -18.16 -15.47
CA ASP A 116 16.27 -18.08 -16.50
C ASP A 116 16.83 -16.64 -16.62
N PRO A 117 18.10 -16.41 -16.28
CA PRO A 117 18.69 -15.07 -16.30
C PRO A 117 18.86 -14.52 -17.72
N GLU A 118 18.83 -15.36 -18.75
CA GLU A 118 18.98 -14.95 -20.15
C GLU A 118 17.70 -14.35 -20.74
N VAL A 119 16.59 -14.35 -20.00
CA VAL A 119 15.36 -13.69 -20.43
C VAL A 119 15.58 -12.19 -20.54
N LYS A 120 15.37 -11.66 -21.76
CA LYS A 120 15.48 -10.24 -22.10
C LYS A 120 14.14 -9.56 -22.21
N GLN A 121 13.10 -10.29 -22.58
CA GLN A 121 11.76 -9.77 -22.75
C GLN A 121 10.73 -10.81 -22.30
N VAL A 122 9.65 -10.32 -21.71
CA VAL A 122 8.46 -11.10 -21.40
C VAL A 122 7.31 -10.48 -22.17
N ASN A 123 6.50 -11.32 -22.80
CA ASN A 123 5.20 -10.91 -23.34
C ASN A 123 4.09 -11.52 -22.49
N VAL A 124 3.00 -10.78 -22.32
CA VAL A 124 1.74 -11.28 -21.76
C VAL A 124 0.63 -10.95 -22.75
N PHE A 125 -0.12 -11.96 -23.19
CA PHE A 125 -1.07 -11.84 -24.30
C PHE A 125 -0.44 -11.28 -25.58
N ASP A 126 0.74 -11.79 -25.94
CA ASP A 126 1.52 -11.38 -27.12
C ASP A 126 1.97 -9.90 -27.13
N VAL A 127 1.85 -9.20 -26.00
CA VAL A 127 2.30 -7.81 -25.83
C VAL A 127 3.51 -7.76 -24.90
N PRO A 128 4.61 -7.07 -25.27
CA PRO A 128 5.75 -6.89 -24.39
C PRO A 128 5.37 -6.11 -23.13
N VAL A 129 5.87 -6.56 -21.98
CA VAL A 129 5.55 -5.95 -20.68
C VAL A 129 6.77 -5.23 -20.08
N LYS A 130 6.51 -4.32 -19.14
CA LYS A 130 7.53 -3.49 -18.51
C LYS A 130 8.52 -4.38 -17.76
N SER A 131 9.82 -4.20 -18.01
CA SER A 131 10.89 -4.78 -17.21
C SER A 131 11.37 -3.80 -16.15
N VAL A 132 11.56 -4.26 -14.93
CA VAL A 132 12.11 -3.47 -13.82
C VAL A 132 13.36 -4.17 -13.30
N THR A 133 14.43 -3.39 -13.12
CA THR A 133 15.63 -3.80 -12.42
C THR A 133 15.88 -2.85 -11.27
N TYR A 134 15.93 -3.37 -10.06
CA TYR A 134 16.22 -2.63 -8.85
C TYR A 134 17.45 -3.23 -8.15
N TYR A 135 18.31 -2.37 -7.60
CA TYR A 135 19.54 -2.77 -6.92
C TYR A 135 19.39 -2.50 -5.43
N HIS A 136 19.01 -3.53 -4.67
CA HIS A 136 18.74 -3.41 -3.24
C HIS A 136 20.03 -3.55 -2.44
N GLN A 137 20.48 -2.47 -1.82
CA GLN A 137 21.65 -2.47 -0.95
C GLN A 137 21.28 -3.04 0.42
N GLN A 138 21.73 -4.25 0.69
CA GLN A 138 21.46 -4.97 1.94
C GLN A 138 22.51 -4.67 3.01
N THR A 139 23.76 -4.49 2.58
CA THR A 139 24.88 -4.05 3.43
C THR A 139 25.82 -3.15 2.63
N GLU A 140 26.83 -2.57 3.27
CA GLU A 140 27.88 -1.81 2.58
C GLU A 140 28.63 -2.61 1.50
N SER A 141 28.69 -3.94 1.64
CA SER A 141 29.46 -4.83 0.75
C SER A 141 28.62 -5.76 -0.12
N TYR A 142 27.29 -5.75 0.04
CA TYR A 142 26.39 -6.63 -0.69
C TYR A 142 25.17 -5.87 -1.24
N THR A 143 25.03 -5.94 -2.56
CA THR A 143 23.86 -5.43 -3.30
C THR A 143 23.21 -6.60 -4.03
N ARG A 144 21.90 -6.73 -3.86
CA ARG A 144 21.10 -7.74 -4.55
C ARG A 144 20.42 -7.10 -5.76
N GLU A 145 20.64 -7.69 -6.94
CA GLU A 145 19.83 -7.34 -8.12
C GLU A 145 18.46 -8.03 -8.02
N ILE A 146 17.40 -7.23 -8.18
CA ILE A 146 16.02 -7.68 -8.27
C ILE A 146 15.53 -7.31 -9.68
N LYS A 147 15.42 -8.30 -10.55
CA LYS A 147 14.89 -8.16 -11.90
C LYS A 147 13.54 -8.86 -12.01
N TYR A 148 12.54 -8.18 -12.55
CA TYR A 148 11.21 -8.73 -12.80
C TYR A 148 10.54 -8.00 -13.97
N TRP A 149 9.41 -8.55 -14.40
CA TRP A 149 8.51 -7.94 -15.37
C TRP A 149 7.13 -7.75 -14.73
N ILE A 150 6.42 -6.71 -15.14
CA ILE A 150 5.10 -6.38 -14.60
C ILE A 150 4.12 -6.13 -15.74
N ALA A 151 2.97 -6.80 -15.65
CA ALA A 151 1.88 -6.69 -16.61
C ALA A 151 0.60 -6.20 -15.94
N TYR A 152 -0.17 -5.39 -16.67
CA TYR A 152 -1.50 -4.91 -16.27
C TYR A 152 -2.51 -5.41 -17.31
N THR A 153 -3.45 -6.26 -16.91
CA THR A 153 -4.33 -6.97 -17.84
C THR A 153 -5.80 -6.91 -17.43
N GLU A 154 -6.72 -7.01 -18.40
CA GLU A 154 -8.17 -7.01 -18.16
C GLU A 154 -8.69 -8.33 -17.57
N LYS A 155 -7.93 -9.41 -17.73
CA LYS A 155 -8.32 -10.76 -17.31
C LYS A 155 -7.10 -11.45 -16.73
N GLU A 156 -7.33 -12.35 -15.78
CA GLU A 156 -6.27 -13.10 -15.14
C GLU A 156 -5.38 -13.81 -16.17
N PRO A 157 -4.06 -13.55 -16.17
CA PRO A 157 -3.15 -14.18 -17.12
C PRO A 157 -2.90 -15.64 -16.73
N ALA A 158 -3.23 -16.56 -17.63
CA ALA A 158 -2.83 -17.96 -17.50
C ALA A 158 -1.34 -18.15 -17.92
N PRO A 159 -0.64 -19.18 -17.43
CA PRO A 159 0.74 -19.44 -17.84
C PRO A 159 0.95 -19.56 -19.35
N SER A 160 -0.07 -20.03 -20.09
CA SER A 160 -0.01 -20.21 -21.55
C SER A 160 0.03 -18.90 -22.34
N VAL A 161 -0.27 -17.76 -21.72
CA VAL A 161 -0.25 -16.45 -22.39
C VAL A 161 1.02 -15.68 -22.07
N VAL A 162 1.96 -16.29 -21.37
CA VAL A 162 3.26 -15.72 -21.01
C VAL A 162 4.32 -16.30 -21.93
N GLU A 163 5.04 -15.43 -22.61
CA GLU A 163 6.15 -15.80 -23.50
C GLU A 163 7.45 -15.19 -22.98
N TYR A 164 8.53 -15.97 -22.99
CA TYR A 164 9.87 -15.55 -22.57
C TYR A 164 10.80 -15.52 -23.78
N ILE A 165 11.42 -14.37 -24.04
CA ILE A 165 12.31 -14.13 -25.18
C ILE A 165 13.74 -13.87 -24.67
N LYS A 166 14.72 -14.47 -25.34
CA LYS A 166 16.15 -14.42 -25.03
C LYS A 166 16.94 -13.60 -26.03
#